data_AF-A0A9D6HJS1-F1
#
_entry.id   AF-A0A9D6HJS1-F1
#
_cell.length_a   1.000
_cell.length_b   1.000
_cell.length_c   1.000
_cell.angle_alpha   90.00
_cell.angle_beta   90.00
_cell.angle_gamma   90.00
#
_symmetry.space_group_name_H-M   'P 1'
#
loop_
_entity.id
_entity.type
_entity.pdbx_description
1 polymer ?
#
loop_
_entity_poly.entity_id
_entity_poly.type
_entity_poly.pdbx_seq_one_letter_code
_entity_poly.pdbx_strand_id
1 'polypeptide(L)'
;MSASDNATGAVLQPLSFPLCGSRLIEASAGTGKTYTIAALYVRLVLGHGGAAAHARALVPPEILVVTFTDAATKELRERIRARLAQAAAYFLADPAAPAEGDDLLHALRADYPPAQWPGCARRLQLAAEWMDEAAVSTIHGWCNRMLREHAFDSGSLFSQTLETDQSELLAESVRDYWRSFIAPLDTAAAADVLGWWPGPEELQSAVRPLLQHTELLAAEPAPGDTLAQTRAERDAELARLKAPWGEWLGQLQALLDDARDNKAFNGTK
;
A
#
# COMPACT_ATOMS: atom_id res chain seq x y z
N MET A 1 9.91 19.96 -20.72
CA MET A 1 10.85 20.58 -19.77
C MET A 1 10.25 21.90 -19.32
N SER A 2 9.45 21.86 -18.26
CA SER A 2 8.97 23.06 -17.58
C SER A 2 9.41 22.94 -16.14
N ALA A 3 10.14 23.96 -15.70
CA ALA A 3 10.92 23.98 -14.49
C ALA A 3 10.05 23.69 -13.26
N SER A 4 10.53 22.77 -12.44
CA SER A 4 10.16 22.58 -11.05
C SER A 4 10.40 23.88 -10.29
N ASP A 5 9.32 24.59 -10.01
CA ASP A 5 9.35 25.74 -9.12
C ASP A 5 9.60 25.21 -7.70
N ASN A 6 10.79 25.48 -7.20
CA ASN A 6 11.27 25.05 -5.90
C ASN A 6 10.58 25.91 -4.84
N ALA A 7 9.36 25.54 -4.47
CA ALA A 7 8.56 26.24 -3.47
C ALA A 7 9.26 26.14 -2.10
N THR A 8 9.91 27.22 -1.70
CA THR A 8 10.39 27.43 -0.34
C THR A 8 9.19 27.25 0.60
N GLY A 9 9.25 26.27 1.49
CA GLY A 9 8.13 25.89 2.37
C GLY A 9 7.63 27.06 3.21
N ALA A 10 6.64 27.78 2.71
CA ALA A 10 5.99 28.86 3.43
C ALA A 10 5.18 28.26 4.58
N VAL A 11 5.28 28.87 5.77
CA VAL A 11 4.49 28.46 6.93
C VAL A 11 3.00 28.52 6.57
N LEU A 12 2.33 27.37 6.67
CA LEU A 12 0.92 27.25 6.31
C LEU A 12 0.06 28.21 7.15
N GLN A 13 -0.71 29.05 6.48
CA GLN A 13 -1.73 29.88 7.11
C GLN A 13 -3.13 29.33 6.79
N PRO A 14 -3.80 28.66 7.74
CA PRO A 14 -5.05 27.96 7.43
C PRO A 14 -6.20 28.87 6.99
N LEU A 15 -6.22 30.16 7.34
CA LEU A 15 -7.31 31.09 6.97
C LEU A 15 -7.21 31.62 5.54
N SER A 16 -5.99 31.78 5.03
CA SER A 16 -5.70 32.30 3.68
C SER A 16 -5.36 31.19 2.67
N PHE A 17 -5.22 29.94 3.12
CA PHE A 17 -4.91 28.80 2.26
C PHE A 17 -5.96 28.63 1.13
N PRO A 18 -5.57 28.50 -0.14
CA PRO A 18 -6.52 28.31 -1.22
C PRO A 18 -7.22 26.94 -1.16
N LEU A 19 -8.56 26.94 -1.18
CA LEU A 19 -9.42 25.74 -1.15
C LEU A 19 -9.92 25.34 -2.56
N CYS A 20 -9.11 25.63 -3.58
CA CYS A 20 -9.40 25.34 -4.98
C CYS A 20 -8.18 24.71 -5.69
N GLY A 21 -8.48 23.86 -6.68
CA GLY A 21 -7.48 23.08 -7.40
C GLY A 21 -6.81 22.01 -6.55
N SER A 22 -5.67 21.51 -7.02
CA SER A 22 -4.82 20.60 -6.25
C SER A 22 -3.84 21.38 -5.40
N ARG A 23 -3.70 21.02 -4.13
CA ARG A 23 -2.79 21.66 -3.17
C ARG A 23 -2.08 20.61 -2.35
N LEU A 24 -0.81 20.85 -2.07
CA LEU A 24 0.02 20.01 -1.22
C LEU A 24 0.34 20.75 0.08
N ILE A 25 0.15 20.09 1.21
CA ILE A 25 0.54 20.57 2.54
C ILE A 25 1.56 19.60 3.10
N GLU A 26 2.80 20.04 3.26
CA GLU A 26 3.84 19.28 3.94
C GLU A 26 3.70 19.48 5.46
N ALA A 27 3.70 18.38 6.22
CA ALA A 27 3.56 18.45 7.67
C ALA A 27 4.28 17.32 8.39
N SER A 28 5.29 17.68 9.20
CA SER A 28 6.07 16.76 10.03
C SER A 28 5.31 16.27 11.28
N ALA A 29 5.83 15.27 11.98
CA ALA A 29 5.24 14.82 13.25
C ALA A 29 5.10 15.99 14.25
N GLY A 30 3.98 16.05 14.97
CA GLY A 30 3.74 17.09 15.98
C GLY A 30 3.34 18.48 15.46
N THR A 31 3.27 18.72 14.15
CA THR A 31 2.98 20.05 13.56
C THR A 31 1.50 20.42 13.45
N GLY A 32 0.60 19.75 14.19
CA GLY A 32 -0.82 20.10 14.18
C GLY A 32 -1.55 19.77 12.87
N LYS A 33 -1.17 18.71 12.15
CA LYS A 33 -1.85 18.21 10.94
C LYS A 33 -3.36 18.13 11.10
N THR A 34 -3.81 17.44 12.14
CA THR A 34 -5.23 17.20 12.39
C THR A 34 -5.97 18.48 12.75
N TYR A 35 -5.31 19.38 13.48
CA TYR A 35 -5.83 20.71 13.78
C TYR A 35 -6.03 21.54 12.50
N THR A 36 -5.04 21.51 11.60
CA THR A 36 -5.11 22.16 10.29
C THR A 36 -6.27 21.62 9.46
N ILE A 37 -6.42 20.30 9.35
CA ILE A 37 -7.52 19.68 8.60
C ILE A 37 -8.87 20.16 9.14
N ALA A 38 -9.05 20.16 10.46
CA ALA A 38 -10.28 20.61 11.09
C ALA A 38 -10.55 22.12 10.83
N ALA A 39 -9.51 22.96 10.84
CA ALA A 39 -9.64 24.38 10.49
C ALA A 39 -10.05 24.60 9.02
N LEU A 40 -9.44 23.86 8.08
CA LEU A 40 -9.84 23.91 6.67
C LEU A 40 -11.28 23.41 6.47
N TYR A 41 -11.70 22.39 7.23
CA TYR A 41 -13.07 21.87 7.20
C TYR A 41 -14.09 22.94 7.62
N VAL A 42 -13.83 23.66 8.72
CA VAL A 42 -14.64 24.81 9.16
C VAL A 42 -14.78 25.85 8.03
N ARG A 43 -13.67 26.16 7.34
CA ARG A 43 -13.70 27.12 6.22
C ARG A 43 -14.53 26.63 5.04
N LEU A 44 -14.45 25.35 4.69
CA LEU A 44 -15.29 24.76 3.62
C LEU A 44 -16.77 24.84 3.97
N VAL A 45 -17.14 24.56 5.23
CA VAL A 45 -18.53 24.69 5.70
C VAL A 45 -19.02 26.14 5.65
N LEU A 46 -18.19 27.10 6.01
CA LEU A 46 -18.58 28.51 5.96
C LEU A 46 -18.52 29.12 4.54
N GLY A 47 -17.74 28.54 3.62
CA GLY A 47 -17.39 29.18 2.35
C GLY A 47 -16.39 30.33 2.55
N HIS A 48 -15.49 30.22 3.54
CA HIS A 48 -14.58 31.27 3.98
C HIS A 48 -13.32 31.43 3.11
N GLY A 49 -12.90 32.69 2.87
CA GLY A 49 -11.58 33.02 2.29
C GLY A 49 -11.60 33.83 0.99
N GLY A 50 -12.74 34.41 0.60
CA GLY A 50 -12.83 35.26 -0.60
C GLY A 50 -12.35 34.54 -1.86
N ALA A 51 -11.35 35.10 -2.56
CA ALA A 51 -10.76 34.49 -3.76
C ALA A 51 -10.06 33.14 -3.50
N ALA A 52 -9.66 32.87 -2.25
CA ALA A 52 -9.08 31.61 -1.82
C ALA A 52 -10.13 30.61 -1.30
N ALA A 53 -11.42 30.97 -1.30
CA ALA A 53 -12.49 30.09 -0.86
C ALA A 53 -12.84 29.02 -1.91
N HIS A 54 -13.53 27.98 -1.46
CA HIS A 54 -14.25 27.10 -2.37
C HIS A 54 -15.42 27.84 -3.01
N ALA A 55 -15.90 27.37 -4.18
CA ALA A 55 -16.93 28.05 -4.96
C ALA A 55 -18.24 28.32 -4.20
N ARG A 56 -18.56 27.48 -3.21
CA ARG A 56 -19.69 27.65 -2.30
C ARG A 56 -19.40 27.04 -0.93
N ALA A 57 -20.25 27.34 0.04
CA ALA A 57 -20.30 26.60 1.28
C ALA A 57 -20.71 25.14 1.04
N LEU A 58 -20.07 24.22 1.74
CA LEU A 58 -20.30 22.77 1.64
C LEU A 58 -20.92 22.21 2.92
N VAL A 59 -21.62 21.08 2.79
CA VAL A 59 -22.09 20.29 3.94
C VAL A 59 -21.20 19.05 4.14
N PRO A 60 -21.21 18.41 5.32
CA PRO A 60 -20.27 17.31 5.61
C PRO A 60 -20.24 16.15 4.60
N PRO A 61 -21.38 15.70 4.02
CA PRO A 61 -21.37 14.68 2.96
C PRO A 61 -20.66 15.12 1.66
N GLU A 62 -20.52 16.42 1.42
CA GLU A 62 -19.87 16.99 0.22
C GLU A 62 -18.35 17.16 0.40
N ILE A 63 -17.81 16.87 1.58
CA ILE A 63 -16.38 17.02 1.89
C ILE A 63 -15.78 15.63 2.17
N LEU A 64 -15.15 15.06 1.14
CA LEU A 64 -14.45 13.78 1.26
C LEU A 64 -13.11 13.95 1.99
N VAL A 65 -12.92 13.17 3.05
CA VAL A 65 -11.67 13.06 3.79
C VAL A 65 -11.29 11.59 3.89
N VAL A 66 -10.12 11.23 3.36
CA VAL A 66 -9.61 9.85 3.37
C VAL A 66 -8.34 9.71 4.21
N THR A 67 -8.19 8.59 4.90
CA THR A 67 -6.98 8.25 5.67
C THR A 67 -6.67 6.74 5.59
N PHE A 68 -5.57 6.29 6.21
CA PHE A 68 -5.07 4.92 6.07
C PHE A 68 -5.75 3.91 6.99
N THR A 69 -6.16 4.31 8.20
CA THR A 69 -6.64 3.38 9.23
C THR A 69 -8.01 3.76 9.76
N ASP A 70 -8.81 2.77 10.15
CA ASP A 70 -10.14 3.00 10.71
C ASP A 70 -10.09 3.80 12.02
N ALA A 71 -9.08 3.57 12.86
CA ALA A 71 -8.84 4.36 14.06
C ALA A 71 -8.64 5.86 13.73
N ALA A 72 -7.84 6.16 12.70
CA ALA A 72 -7.63 7.53 12.26
C ALA A 72 -8.91 8.16 11.68
N THR A 73 -9.78 7.39 11.02
CA THR A 73 -11.08 7.91 10.54
C THR A 73 -11.96 8.36 11.71
N LYS A 74 -12.06 7.55 12.77
CA LYS A 74 -12.87 7.84 13.96
C LYS A 74 -12.34 9.07 14.68
N GLU A 75 -11.02 9.07 14.95
CA GLU A 75 -10.35 10.21 15.59
C GLU A 75 -10.54 11.51 14.80
N LEU A 76 -10.36 11.45 13.47
CA LEU A 76 -10.49 12.63 12.62
C LEU A 76 -11.93 13.16 12.58
N ARG A 77 -12.91 12.26 12.50
CA ARG A 77 -14.34 12.60 12.54
C ARG A 77 -14.71 13.30 13.85
N GLU A 78 -14.29 12.76 14.99
CA GLU A 78 -14.52 13.35 16.32
C GLU A 78 -13.87 14.73 16.45
N ARG A 79 -12.62 14.88 16.00
CA ARG A 79 -11.91 16.16 16.03
C ARG A 79 -12.55 17.22 15.14
N ILE A 80 -12.99 16.86 13.94
CA ILE A 80 -13.71 17.79 13.05
C ILE A 80 -15.04 18.20 13.68
N ARG A 81 -15.81 17.25 14.22
CA ARG A 81 -17.07 17.52 14.94
C ARG A 81 -16.85 18.49 16.10
N ALA A 82 -15.88 18.21 16.96
CA ALA A 82 -15.55 19.08 18.09
C ALA A 82 -15.15 20.48 17.64
N ARG A 83 -14.36 20.60 16.56
CA ARG A 83 -13.93 21.89 16.03
C ARG A 83 -15.09 22.70 15.41
N LEU A 84 -16.01 22.05 14.70
CA LEU A 84 -17.22 22.68 14.19
C LEU A 84 -18.10 23.20 15.32
N ALA A 85 -18.31 22.40 16.37
CA ALA A 85 -19.09 22.78 17.54
C ALA A 85 -18.43 23.93 18.32
N GLN A 86 -17.11 23.88 18.51
CA GLN A 86 -16.34 24.95 19.13
C GLN A 86 -16.47 26.26 18.35
N ALA A 87 -16.31 26.20 17.01
CA ALA A 87 -16.48 27.37 16.16
C ALA A 87 -17.91 27.92 16.24
N ALA A 88 -18.93 27.05 16.24
CA ALA A 88 -20.33 27.47 16.37
C ALA A 88 -20.58 28.22 17.68
N ALA A 89 -20.12 27.67 18.81
CA ALA A 89 -20.22 28.32 20.12
C ALA A 89 -19.47 29.66 20.14
N TYR A 90 -18.29 29.72 19.52
CA TYR A 90 -17.50 30.94 19.43
C TYR A 90 -18.20 32.04 18.60
N PHE A 91 -18.95 31.70 17.55
CA PHE A 91 -19.78 32.67 16.81
C PHE A 91 -21.02 33.14 17.59
N LEU A 92 -21.54 32.35 18.54
CA LEU A 92 -22.66 32.73 19.42
C LEU A 92 -22.23 33.54 20.65
N ALA A 93 -20.98 33.40 21.09
CA ALA A 93 -20.48 34.04 22.29
C ALA A 93 -20.58 35.57 22.22
N ASP A 94 -20.93 36.21 23.33
CA ASP A 94 -20.96 37.66 23.43
C ASP A 94 -19.57 38.25 23.15
N PRO A 95 -19.41 39.19 22.20
CA PRO A 95 -18.12 39.84 21.93
C PRO A 95 -17.52 40.57 23.13
N ALA A 96 -18.33 40.93 24.15
CA ALA A 96 -17.86 41.56 25.38
C ALA A 96 -17.40 40.56 26.46
N ALA A 97 -17.71 39.27 26.30
CA ALA A 97 -17.27 38.22 27.22
C ALA A 97 -15.88 37.69 26.80
N PRO A 98 -15.01 37.31 27.75
CA PRO A 98 -13.79 36.58 27.44
C PRO A 98 -14.18 35.23 26.82
N ALA A 99 -14.14 35.14 25.50
CA ALA A 99 -14.48 33.93 24.78
C ALA A 99 -13.29 32.97 24.80
N GLU A 100 -13.52 31.72 25.19
CA GLU A 100 -12.56 30.64 24.98
C GLU A 100 -12.45 30.34 23.49
N GLY A 101 -11.34 30.73 22.87
CA GLY A 101 -11.04 30.48 21.47
C GLY A 101 -9.55 30.68 21.21
N ASP A 102 -9.01 29.96 20.24
CA ASP A 102 -7.64 30.22 19.79
C ASP A 102 -7.58 31.40 18.81
N ASP A 103 -6.37 31.86 18.51
CA ASP A 103 -6.12 32.98 17.60
C ASP A 103 -6.78 32.78 16.22
N LEU A 104 -6.94 31.52 15.79
CA LEU A 104 -7.56 31.19 14.51
C LEU A 104 -9.07 31.42 14.51
N LEU A 105 -9.79 31.06 15.58
CA LEU A 105 -11.23 31.33 15.68
C LEU A 105 -11.52 32.84 15.84
N HIS A 106 -10.66 33.54 16.58
CA HIS A 106 -10.72 35.00 16.69
C HIS A 106 -10.60 35.67 15.32
N ALA A 107 -9.55 35.34 14.57
CA ALA A 107 -9.33 35.87 13.23
C ALA A 107 -10.46 35.48 12.26
N LEU A 108 -10.91 34.21 12.28
CA LEU A 108 -12.01 33.75 11.45
C LEU A 108 -13.31 34.53 11.69
N ARG A 109 -13.68 34.79 12.95
CA ARG A 109 -14.90 35.53 13.29
C ARG A 109 -14.80 37.01 12.90
N ALA A 110 -13.61 37.60 13.01
CA ALA A 110 -13.35 38.99 12.65
C ALA A 110 -13.58 39.27 11.15
N ASP A 111 -13.43 38.25 10.29
CA ASP A 111 -13.69 38.34 8.85
C ASP A 111 -15.20 38.37 8.51
N TYR A 112 -16.09 38.17 9.50
CA TYR A 112 -17.54 38.25 9.31
C TYR A 112 -18.16 39.45 10.04
N PRO A 113 -19.07 40.20 9.40
CA PRO A 113 -19.86 41.22 10.08
C PRO A 113 -20.68 40.62 11.24
N PRO A 114 -20.85 41.34 12.38
CA PRO A 114 -21.60 40.83 13.53
C PRO A 114 -23.03 40.35 13.22
N ALA A 115 -23.68 40.99 12.25
CA ALA A 115 -25.02 40.58 11.78
C ALA A 115 -25.07 39.18 11.16
N GLN A 116 -23.94 38.64 10.68
CA GLN A 116 -23.85 37.32 10.07
C GLN A 116 -23.47 36.21 11.06
N TRP A 117 -23.02 36.57 12.28
CA TRP A 117 -22.54 35.59 13.26
C TRP A 117 -23.58 34.52 13.62
N PRO A 118 -24.87 34.85 13.87
CA PRO A 118 -25.88 33.82 14.16
C PRO A 118 -26.07 32.83 13.00
N GLY A 119 -25.95 33.30 11.76
CA GLY A 119 -26.03 32.45 10.56
C GLY A 119 -24.84 31.51 10.44
N CYS A 120 -23.62 32.01 10.72
CA CYS A 120 -22.40 31.21 10.74
C CYS A 120 -22.46 30.14 11.82
N ALA A 121 -22.85 30.52 13.04
CA ALA A 121 -23.04 29.60 14.16
C ALA A 121 -24.01 28.48 13.81
N ARG A 122 -25.20 28.82 13.28
CA ARG A 122 -26.20 27.83 12.89
C ARG A 122 -25.67 26.86 11.83
N ARG A 123 -24.95 27.35 10.83
CA ARG A 123 -24.38 26.50 9.78
C ARG A 123 -23.35 25.51 10.34
N LEU A 124 -22.46 26.00 11.20
CA LEU A 124 -21.44 25.18 11.85
C LEU A 124 -22.04 24.13 12.78
N GLN A 125 -23.07 24.51 13.55
CA GLN A 125 -23.78 23.60 14.43
C GLN A 125 -24.47 22.48 13.65
N LEU A 126 -25.22 22.82 12.58
CA LEU A 126 -25.84 21.84 11.70
C LEU A 126 -24.79 20.91 11.08
N ALA A 127 -23.64 21.44 10.66
CA ALA A 127 -22.55 20.62 10.14
C ALA A 127 -21.98 19.67 11.20
N ALA A 128 -21.84 20.10 12.46
CA ALA A 128 -21.37 19.25 13.56
C ALA A 128 -22.36 18.10 13.85
N GLU A 129 -23.66 18.39 13.83
CA GLU A 129 -24.74 17.41 14.01
C GLU A 129 -24.78 16.40 12.85
N TRP A 130 -24.46 16.82 11.63
CA TRP A 130 -24.39 15.95 10.45
C TRP A 130 -23.08 15.15 10.29
N MET A 131 -22.16 15.22 11.26
CA MET A 131 -20.87 14.52 11.14
C MET A 131 -20.96 13.00 11.13
N ASP A 132 -22.09 12.39 11.54
CA ASP A 132 -22.30 10.95 11.40
C ASP A 132 -22.45 10.52 9.92
N GLU A 133 -23.00 11.39 9.08
CA GLU A 133 -23.14 11.19 7.63
C GLU A 133 -21.94 11.77 6.83
N ALA A 134 -20.91 12.27 7.51
CA ALA A 134 -19.75 12.85 6.84
C ALA A 134 -18.96 11.80 6.04
N ALA A 135 -18.45 12.22 4.88
CA ALA A 135 -17.60 11.42 4.01
C ALA A 135 -16.15 11.30 4.55
N VAL A 136 -16.01 10.82 5.79
CA VAL A 136 -14.71 10.53 6.43
C VAL A 136 -14.52 9.01 6.47
N SER A 137 -13.59 8.50 5.67
CA SER A 137 -13.43 7.06 5.43
C SER A 137 -11.96 6.65 5.23
N THR A 138 -11.68 5.36 5.24
CA THR A 138 -10.39 4.88 4.74
C THR A 138 -10.37 4.93 3.21
N ILE A 139 -9.18 4.96 2.61
CA ILE A 139 -9.06 4.89 1.13
C ILE A 139 -9.82 3.66 0.59
N HIS A 140 -9.63 2.49 1.21
CA HIS A 140 -10.33 1.26 0.83
C HIS A 140 -11.85 1.36 1.04
N GLY A 141 -12.29 1.92 2.18
CA GLY A 141 -13.72 2.11 2.47
C GLY A 141 -14.41 3.00 1.44
N TRP A 142 -13.75 4.09 1.02
CA TRP A 142 -14.24 4.97 -0.04
C TRP A 142 -14.32 4.25 -1.39
N CYS A 143 -13.24 3.58 -1.82
CA CYS A 143 -13.22 2.85 -3.08
C CYS A 143 -14.31 1.77 -3.13
N ASN A 144 -14.48 1.01 -2.05
CA ASN A 144 -15.52 -0.01 -1.96
C ASN A 144 -16.93 0.60 -2.06
N ARG A 145 -17.17 1.74 -1.39
CA ARG A 145 -18.45 2.46 -1.51
C ARG A 145 -18.72 2.88 -2.96
N MET A 146 -17.73 3.47 -3.65
CA MET A 146 -17.86 3.90 -5.04
C MET A 146 -18.12 2.72 -5.99
N LEU A 147 -17.42 1.59 -5.81
CA LEU A 147 -17.65 0.39 -6.61
C LEU A 147 -19.05 -0.19 -6.41
N ARG A 148 -19.62 -0.08 -5.21
CA ARG A 148 -21.00 -0.53 -4.92
C ARG A 148 -22.06 0.43 -5.46
N GLU A 149 -21.89 1.73 -5.27
CA GLU A 149 -22.85 2.75 -5.75
C GLU A 149 -22.87 2.83 -7.28
N HIS A 150 -21.73 2.56 -7.94
CA HIS A 150 -21.58 2.55 -9.40
C HIS A 150 -21.34 1.13 -9.97
N ALA A 151 -21.93 0.10 -9.36
CA ALA A 151 -21.74 -1.30 -9.77
C ALA A 151 -22.14 -1.56 -11.23
N PHE A 152 -23.17 -0.88 -11.72
CA PHE A 152 -23.62 -0.97 -13.12
C PHE A 152 -22.59 -0.42 -14.11
N ASP A 153 -22.00 0.74 -13.81
CA ASP A 153 -21.01 1.38 -14.69
C ASP A 153 -19.67 0.63 -14.70
N SER A 154 -19.36 -0.08 -13.60
CA SER A 154 -18.13 -0.88 -13.45
C SER A 154 -18.25 -2.34 -13.92
N GLY A 155 -19.43 -2.77 -14.37
CA GLY A 155 -19.69 -4.17 -14.77
C GLY A 155 -19.48 -5.18 -13.63
N SER A 156 -19.55 -4.71 -12.38
CA SER A 156 -19.16 -5.47 -11.21
C SER A 156 -20.35 -6.15 -10.53
N LEU A 157 -20.11 -7.27 -9.86
CA LEU A 157 -21.14 -7.99 -9.11
C LEU A 157 -21.70 -7.11 -7.98
N PHE A 158 -23.03 -7.05 -7.84
CA PHE A 158 -23.75 -6.20 -6.87
C PHE A 158 -23.30 -6.38 -5.41
N SER A 159 -22.72 -7.54 -5.07
CA SER A 159 -22.14 -7.82 -3.76
C SER A 159 -20.71 -8.33 -3.92
N GLN A 160 -19.74 -7.45 -3.71
CA GLN A 160 -18.35 -7.85 -3.49
C GLN A 160 -18.07 -7.78 -1.99
N THR A 161 -17.55 -8.87 -1.44
CA THR A 161 -16.99 -8.88 -0.10
C THR A 161 -15.53 -8.48 -0.23
N LEU A 162 -15.12 -7.44 0.49
CA LEU A 162 -13.72 -7.04 0.55
C LEU A 162 -12.95 -8.09 1.36
N GLU A 163 -12.11 -8.87 0.68
CA GLU A 163 -11.17 -9.77 1.34
C GLU A 163 -9.88 -9.00 1.64
N THR A 164 -9.61 -8.79 2.92
CA THR A 164 -8.45 -8.02 3.39
C THR A 164 -7.21 -8.89 3.58
N ASP A 165 -7.38 -10.21 3.72
CA ASP A 165 -6.27 -11.15 3.82
C ASP A 165 -6.37 -12.24 2.75
N GLN A 166 -5.48 -12.16 1.76
CA GLN A 166 -5.43 -13.11 0.65
C GLN A 166 -4.54 -14.32 0.96
N SER A 167 -4.03 -14.45 2.19
CA SER A 167 -3.08 -15.51 2.56
C SER A 167 -3.67 -16.91 2.39
N GLU A 168 -4.94 -17.11 2.75
CA GLU A 168 -5.61 -18.41 2.57
C GLU A 168 -5.85 -18.75 1.10
N LEU A 169 -6.28 -17.77 0.29
CA LEU A 169 -6.48 -17.93 -1.15
C LEU A 169 -5.17 -18.29 -1.86
N LEU A 170 -4.08 -17.65 -1.46
CA LEU A 170 -2.74 -17.99 -1.96
C LEU A 170 -2.34 -19.41 -1.53
N ALA A 171 -2.58 -19.79 -0.27
CA ALA A 171 -2.26 -21.13 0.22
C ALA A 171 -3.08 -22.22 -0.49
N GLU A 172 -4.34 -21.96 -0.84
CA GLU A 172 -5.15 -22.84 -1.69
C GLU A 172 -4.53 -22.98 -3.08
N SER A 173 -4.21 -21.85 -3.73
CA SER A 173 -3.60 -21.84 -5.07
C SER A 173 -2.27 -22.59 -5.13
N VAL A 174 -1.42 -22.43 -4.12
CA VAL A 174 -0.12 -23.13 -4.04
C VAL A 174 -0.31 -24.63 -3.80
N ARG A 175 -1.26 -25.05 -2.95
CA ARG A 175 -1.57 -26.48 -2.75
C ARG A 175 -2.13 -27.12 -4.03
N ASP A 176 -2.96 -26.41 -4.77
CA ASP A 176 -3.46 -26.88 -6.06
C ASP A 176 -2.37 -26.99 -7.12
N TYR A 177 -1.47 -26.01 -7.16
CA TYR A 177 -0.28 -26.07 -8.00
C TYR A 177 0.58 -27.29 -7.64
N TRP A 178 0.82 -27.51 -6.34
CA TRP A 178 1.58 -28.65 -5.84
C TRP A 178 0.96 -29.98 -6.27
N ARG A 179 -0.35 -30.13 -6.09
CA ARG A 179 -1.09 -31.34 -6.47
C ARG A 179 -1.10 -31.58 -7.99
N SER A 180 -1.12 -30.52 -8.79
CA SER A 180 -1.22 -30.60 -10.24
C SER A 180 0.13 -30.80 -10.93
N PHE A 181 1.20 -30.20 -10.40
CA PHE A 181 2.51 -30.16 -11.08
C PHE A 181 3.63 -30.88 -10.34
N ILE A 182 3.59 -30.95 -9.01
CA ILE A 182 4.67 -31.51 -8.20
C ILE A 182 4.39 -32.96 -7.81
N ALA A 183 3.16 -33.25 -7.37
CA ALA A 183 2.75 -34.60 -6.98
C ALA A 183 2.87 -35.65 -8.11
N PRO A 184 2.65 -35.31 -9.40
CA PRO A 184 2.80 -36.27 -10.50
C PRO A 184 4.25 -36.47 -10.99
N LEU A 185 5.24 -35.76 -10.43
CA LEU A 185 6.63 -35.88 -10.87
C LEU A 185 7.18 -37.29 -10.63
N ASP A 186 8.16 -37.69 -11.45
CA ASP A 186 8.91 -38.92 -11.20
C ASP A 186 9.72 -38.83 -9.89
N THR A 187 10.15 -39.98 -9.36
CA THR A 187 10.86 -40.06 -8.07
C THR A 187 12.08 -39.17 -8.00
N ALA A 188 12.84 -39.06 -9.09
CA ALA A 188 14.03 -38.21 -9.10
C ALA A 188 13.59 -36.75 -9.05
N ALA A 189 12.63 -36.32 -9.88
CA ALA A 189 12.16 -34.94 -10.00
C ALA A 189 11.51 -34.47 -8.69
N ALA A 190 10.72 -35.34 -8.08
CA ALA A 190 10.18 -35.13 -6.75
C ALA A 190 11.30 -34.95 -5.70
N ALA A 191 12.37 -35.77 -5.74
CA ALA A 191 13.48 -35.64 -4.79
C ALA A 191 14.23 -34.29 -4.93
N ASP A 192 14.47 -33.81 -6.14
CA ASP A 192 15.09 -32.49 -6.37
C ASP A 192 14.19 -31.37 -5.81
N VAL A 193 12.90 -31.39 -6.15
CA VAL A 193 11.95 -30.38 -5.68
C VAL A 193 11.80 -30.40 -4.16
N LEU A 194 11.66 -31.58 -3.55
CA LEU A 194 11.58 -31.74 -2.10
C LEU A 194 12.87 -31.31 -1.38
N GLY A 195 14.01 -31.37 -2.06
CA GLY A 195 15.27 -30.82 -1.58
C GLY A 195 15.30 -29.28 -1.53
N TRP A 196 14.53 -28.61 -2.39
CA TRP A 196 14.40 -27.15 -2.40
C TRP A 196 13.26 -26.67 -1.50
N TRP A 197 12.12 -27.34 -1.60
CA TRP A 197 10.88 -27.04 -0.88
C TRP A 197 10.30 -28.34 -0.33
N PRO A 198 10.41 -28.62 0.98
CA PRO A 198 9.87 -29.83 1.57
C PRO A 198 8.35 -29.97 1.44
N GLY A 199 7.63 -28.86 1.33
CA GLY A 199 6.19 -28.82 1.19
C GLY A 199 5.66 -27.55 0.50
N PRO A 200 4.33 -27.47 0.33
CA PRO A 200 3.68 -26.32 -0.32
C PRO A 200 3.86 -25.02 0.47
N GLU A 201 4.01 -25.06 1.78
CA GLU A 201 4.24 -23.87 2.62
C GLU A 201 5.60 -23.21 2.34
N GLU A 202 6.65 -24.00 2.14
CA GLU A 202 7.98 -23.49 1.77
C GLU A 202 7.99 -22.93 0.35
N LEU A 203 7.28 -23.58 -0.59
CA LEU A 203 7.08 -23.04 -1.93
C LEU A 203 6.32 -21.70 -1.89
N GLN A 204 5.25 -21.61 -1.10
CA GLN A 204 4.51 -20.37 -0.91
C GLN A 204 5.42 -19.24 -0.39
N SER A 205 6.25 -19.55 0.61
CA SER A 205 7.19 -18.59 1.20
C SER A 205 8.22 -18.09 0.19
N ALA A 206 8.72 -18.98 -0.69
CA ALA A 206 9.66 -18.64 -1.75
C ALA A 206 9.03 -17.81 -2.88
N VAL A 207 7.79 -18.11 -3.25
CA VAL A 207 7.09 -17.45 -4.38
C VAL A 207 6.47 -16.12 -3.98
N ARG A 208 6.01 -15.96 -2.73
CA ARG A 208 5.33 -14.74 -2.25
C ARG A 208 6.03 -13.42 -2.61
N PRO A 209 7.35 -13.23 -2.40
CA PRO A 209 8.03 -11.98 -2.79
C PRO A 209 8.17 -11.80 -4.30
N LEU A 210 8.00 -12.86 -5.10
CA LEU A 210 8.13 -12.83 -6.56
C LEU A 210 6.80 -12.47 -7.24
N LEU A 211 5.66 -12.60 -6.55
CA LEU A 211 4.33 -12.34 -7.12
C LEU A 211 4.15 -10.89 -7.61
N GLN A 212 4.82 -9.94 -6.98
CA GLN A 212 4.83 -8.53 -7.41
C GLN A 212 5.70 -8.26 -8.65
N HIS A 213 6.37 -9.29 -9.17
CA HIS A 213 7.31 -9.20 -10.29
C HIS A 213 6.97 -10.21 -11.39
N THR A 214 5.75 -10.78 -11.40
CA THR A 214 5.34 -11.79 -12.39
C THR A 214 5.45 -11.30 -13.82
N GLU A 215 5.21 -10.02 -14.07
CA GLU A 215 5.37 -9.36 -15.37
C GLU A 215 6.82 -9.32 -15.89
N LEU A 216 7.81 -9.54 -15.02
CA LEU A 216 9.23 -9.66 -15.39
C LEU A 216 9.64 -11.11 -15.70
N LEU A 217 8.79 -12.08 -15.38
CA LEU A 217 9.08 -13.50 -15.58
C LEU A 217 8.62 -13.92 -16.99
N ALA A 218 9.46 -14.70 -17.66
CA ALA A 218 9.10 -15.32 -18.93
C ALA A 218 8.06 -16.42 -18.70
N ALA A 219 7.27 -16.70 -19.75
CA ALA A 219 6.44 -17.90 -19.77
C ALA A 219 7.36 -19.12 -19.93
N GLU A 220 7.50 -19.90 -18.87
CA GLU A 220 8.30 -21.12 -18.85
C GLU A 220 7.40 -22.37 -19.02
N PRO A 221 7.96 -23.50 -19.50
CA PRO A 221 7.25 -24.79 -19.54
C PRO A 221 6.80 -25.25 -18.15
N ALA A 222 6.00 -26.32 -18.13
CA ALA A 222 5.62 -26.93 -16.86
C ALA A 222 6.87 -27.40 -16.07
N PRO A 223 6.82 -27.47 -14.72
CA PRO A 223 7.97 -27.85 -13.91
C PRO A 223 8.60 -29.17 -14.31
N GLY A 224 7.79 -30.17 -14.66
CA GLY A 224 8.28 -31.48 -15.09
C GLY A 224 9.15 -31.41 -16.35
N ASP A 225 8.72 -30.64 -17.35
CA ASP A 225 9.47 -30.45 -18.60
C ASP A 225 10.77 -29.69 -18.34
N THR A 226 10.70 -28.63 -17.53
CA THR A 226 11.86 -27.82 -17.15
C THR A 226 12.92 -28.67 -16.43
N LEU A 227 12.49 -29.49 -15.47
CA LEU A 227 13.38 -30.40 -14.72
C LEU A 227 13.99 -31.47 -15.64
N ALA A 228 13.18 -32.06 -16.53
CA ALA A 228 13.63 -33.07 -17.47
C ALA A 228 14.68 -32.51 -18.44
N GLN A 229 14.43 -31.32 -19.00
CA GLN A 229 15.36 -30.64 -19.89
C GLN A 229 16.68 -30.31 -19.18
N THR A 230 16.59 -29.68 -18.00
CA THR A 230 17.78 -29.29 -17.22
C THR A 230 18.66 -30.50 -16.87
N ARG A 231 18.03 -31.63 -16.54
CA ARG A 231 18.76 -32.89 -16.29
C ARG A 231 19.43 -33.44 -17.54
N ALA A 232 18.73 -33.44 -18.66
CA ALA A 232 19.31 -33.91 -19.92
C ALA A 232 20.53 -33.07 -20.32
N GLU A 233 20.44 -31.74 -20.16
CA GLU A 233 21.56 -30.81 -20.42
C GLU A 233 22.74 -31.07 -19.47
N ARG A 234 22.46 -31.22 -18.16
CA ARG A 234 23.48 -31.55 -17.17
C ARG A 234 24.17 -32.87 -17.48
N ASP A 235 23.41 -33.91 -17.81
CA ASP A 235 23.94 -35.25 -18.06
C ASP A 235 24.77 -35.29 -19.34
N ALA A 236 24.35 -34.56 -20.38
CA ALA A 236 25.13 -34.39 -21.61
C ALA A 236 26.46 -33.68 -21.35
N GLU A 237 26.45 -32.60 -20.56
CA GLU A 237 27.66 -31.87 -20.19
C GLU A 237 28.60 -32.70 -19.31
N LEU A 238 28.04 -33.44 -18.35
CA LEU A 238 28.82 -34.35 -17.52
C LEU A 238 29.46 -35.47 -18.35
N ALA A 239 28.72 -36.03 -19.32
CA ALA A 239 29.26 -37.02 -20.25
C ALA A 239 30.41 -36.44 -21.08
N ARG A 240 30.28 -35.20 -21.56
CA ARG A 240 31.34 -34.49 -22.29
C ARG A 240 32.60 -34.31 -21.45
N LEU A 241 32.46 -33.88 -20.20
CA LEU A 241 33.58 -33.70 -19.28
C LEU A 241 34.25 -35.03 -18.89
N LYS A 242 33.47 -36.11 -18.80
CA LYS A 242 33.94 -37.45 -18.45
C LYS A 242 34.48 -38.25 -19.64
N ALA A 243 34.28 -37.79 -20.88
CA ALA A 243 34.68 -38.52 -22.08
C ALA A 243 36.16 -39.01 -22.07
N PRO A 244 37.14 -38.21 -21.62
CA PRO A 244 38.54 -38.66 -21.59
C PRO A 244 38.89 -39.61 -20.45
N TRP A 245 38.00 -39.76 -19.45
CA TRP A 245 38.34 -40.47 -18.21
C TRP A 245 38.71 -41.93 -18.43
N GLY A 246 38.09 -42.60 -19.40
CA GLY A 246 38.43 -43.97 -19.75
C GLY A 246 39.88 -44.11 -20.23
N GLU A 247 40.35 -43.16 -21.04
CA GLU A 247 41.75 -43.12 -21.51
C GLU A 247 42.68 -42.72 -20.37
N TRP A 248 42.33 -41.69 -19.61
CA TRP A 248 43.13 -41.21 -18.48
C TRP A 248 43.30 -42.28 -17.42
N LEU A 249 42.29 -43.09 -17.12
CA LEU A 249 42.42 -44.20 -16.17
C LEU A 249 43.49 -45.19 -16.62
N GLY A 250 43.53 -45.54 -17.91
CA GLY A 250 44.56 -46.41 -18.47
C GLY A 250 45.96 -45.77 -18.40
N GLN A 251 46.08 -44.49 -18.77
CA GLN A 251 47.34 -43.75 -18.69
C GLN A 251 47.83 -43.62 -17.24
N LEU A 252 46.93 -43.35 -16.29
CA LEU A 252 47.25 -43.21 -14.87
C LEU A 252 47.68 -44.53 -14.28
N GLN A 253 47.07 -45.64 -14.69
CA GLN A 253 47.49 -46.97 -14.29
C GLN A 253 48.89 -47.31 -14.83
N ALA A 254 49.17 -47.03 -16.11
CA ALA A 254 50.51 -47.21 -16.67
C ALA A 254 51.58 -46.37 -15.94
N LEU A 255 51.28 -45.10 -15.64
CA LEU A 255 52.18 -44.23 -14.87
C LEU A 255 52.43 -44.76 -13.46
N LEU A 256 51.40 -45.33 -12.80
CA LEU A 256 51.54 -45.93 -11.48
C LEU A 256 52.35 -47.23 -11.51
N ASP A 257 52.14 -48.08 -12.53
CA ASP A 257 52.92 -49.31 -12.74
C ASP A 257 54.40 -48.99 -13.03
N ASP A 258 54.68 -48.02 -13.91
CA ASP A 258 56.05 -47.57 -14.19
C ASP A 258 56.73 -46.97 -12.96
N ALA A 259 55.99 -46.19 -12.15
CA ALA A 259 56.52 -45.63 -10.91
C ALA A 259 56.81 -46.71 -9.85
N ARG A 260 55.99 -47.77 -9.78
CA ARG A 260 56.26 -48.95 -8.93
C ARG A 260 57.52 -49.68 -9.39
N ASP A 261 57.64 -49.95 -10.69
CA ASP A 261 58.74 -50.73 -11.26
C ASP A 261 60.08 -49.99 -11.14
N ASN A 262 60.05 -48.65 -11.23
CA ASN A 262 61.19 -47.77 -10.95
C ASN A 262 61.44 -47.51 -9.45
N LYS A 263 60.72 -48.20 -8.55
CA LYS A 263 60.82 -48.07 -7.07
C LYS A 263 60.60 -46.65 -6.54
N ALA A 264 59.84 -45.82 -7.25
CA ALA A 264 59.49 -44.47 -6.80
C ALA A 264 58.56 -44.50 -5.57
N PHE A 265 57.82 -45.58 -5.35
CA PHE A 265 57.08 -45.86 -4.11
C PHE A 265 56.96 -47.37 -3.86
N ASN A 266 56.67 -47.77 -2.60
CA ASN A 266 56.49 -49.17 -2.23
C ASN A 266 55.03 -49.59 -2.44
N GLY A 267 54.77 -50.39 -3.49
CA GLY A 267 53.44 -50.88 -3.86
C GLY A 267 52.92 -52.06 -3.02
N THR A 268 53.61 -52.44 -1.94
CA THR A 268 53.18 -53.50 -1.01
C THR A 268 52.66 -52.87 0.28
N LYS A 269 51.38 -52.49 0.30
CA LYS A 269 50.55 -52.39 1.50
C LYS A 269 49.07 -52.47 1.15
#